data_AF-B7HA02-F1
#
_entry.id   AF-B7HA02-F1
#
_cell.length_a   1.000
_cell.length_b   1.000
_cell.length_c   1.000
_cell.angle_alpha   90.00
_cell.angle_beta   90.00
_cell.angle_gamma   90.00
#
_symmetry.space_group_name_H-M   'P 1'
#
loop_
_entity.id
_entity.type
_entity.pdbx_description
1 polymer ?
#
loop_
_entity_poly.entity_id
_entity_poly.type
_entity_poly.pdbx_seq_one_letter_code
_entity_poly.pdbx_strand_id
1 'polypeptide(L)' 'MAKNKKRNDALAIGIGIGVVIGVFQGYFTNNLVIGIVIGIVIGIAFLKK' A
#
# COMPACT_ATOMS: atom_id res chain seq x y z
N MET A 1 7.08 5.56 24.68
CA MET A 1 5.81 5.10 24.05
C MET A 1 5.37 5.94 22.84
N ALA A 2 5.62 7.26 22.78
CA ALA A 2 5.20 8.12 21.66
C ALA A 2 5.84 7.80 20.29
N LYS A 3 7.08 7.27 20.26
CA LYS A 3 7.81 6.97 19.02
C LYS A 3 7.20 5.81 18.21
N ASN A 4 6.54 4.87 18.89
CA ASN A 4 5.89 3.72 18.25
C ASN A 4 4.55 4.13 17.63
N LYS A 5 3.79 5.03 18.27
CA LYS A 5 2.52 5.54 17.74
C LYS A 5 2.71 6.31 16.42
N LYS A 6 3.70 7.21 16.36
CA LYS A 6 4.05 7.93 15.12
C LYS A 6 4.48 7.00 13.97
N ARG A 7 5.21 5.91 14.27
CA ARG A 7 5.58 4.92 13.25
C ARG A 7 4.40 4.09 12.79
N ASN A 8 3.50 3.73 13.70
CA ASN A 8 2.29 2.97 13.36
C ASN A 8 1.33 3.79 12.49
N ASP A 9 1.17 5.09 12.79
CA ASP A 9 0.37 6.00 11.98
C ASP A 9 0.98 6.21 10.58
N ALA A 10 2.30 6.38 10.49
CA ALA A 10 3.00 6.49 9.21
C ALA A 10 2.91 5.20 8.36
N LEU A 11 2.95 4.04 9.01
CA LEU A 11 2.73 2.73 8.37
C LEU A 11 1.30 2.59 7.86
N ALA A 12 0.31 2.95 8.67
CA ALA A 12 -1.09 2.88 8.26
C ALA A 12 -1.39 3.82 7.08
N ILE A 13 -0.83 5.03 7.09
CA ILE A 13 -0.95 5.99 5.99
C ILE A 13 -0.22 5.47 4.74
N GLY A 14 0.99 4.92 4.89
CA GLY A 14 1.76 4.34 3.78
C GLY A 14 1.05 3.15 3.11
N ILE A 15 0.45 2.27 3.91
CA ILE A 15 -0.37 1.15 3.42
C ILE A 15 -1.63 1.68 2.73
N GLY A 16 -2.34 2.63 3.35
CA GLY A 16 -3.55 3.23 2.77
C GLY A 16 -3.30 3.86 1.41
N ILE A 17 -2.23 4.67 1.29
CA ILE A 17 -1.84 5.31 0.03
C ILE A 17 -1.36 4.28 -1.00
N GLY A 18 -0.56 3.29 -0.57
CA GLY A 18 -0.04 2.24 -1.47
C GLY A 18 -1.15 1.38 -2.07
N VAL A 19 -2.16 1.00 -1.27
CA VAL A 19 -3.32 0.24 -1.74
C VAL A 19 -4.15 1.07 -2.72
N VAL A 20 -4.45 2.34 -2.38
CA VAL A 20 -5.25 3.22 -3.25
C VAL A 20 -4.55 3.43 -4.59
N ILE A 21 -3.25 3.73 -4.60
CA ILE A 21 -2.48 3.92 -5.84
C ILE A 21 -2.42 2.63 -6.66
N GLY A 22 -2.18 1.47 -6.03
CA GLY A 22 -2.13 0.18 -6.73
C GLY A 22 -3.46 -0.17 -7.40
N VAL A 23 -4.57 0.03 -6.69
CA VAL A 23 -5.93 -0.20 -7.23
C VAL A 23 -6.25 0.79 -8.35
N PHE A 24 -5.94 2.09 -8.18
CA PHE A 24 -6.17 3.09 -9.21
C PHE A 24 -5.36 2.80 -10.48
N GLN A 25 -4.09 2.44 -10.33
CA GLN A 25 -3.22 2.13 -11.46
C GLN A 25 -3.70 0.87 -12.20
N GLY A 26 -4.10 -0.18 -11.48
CA GLY A 26 -4.71 -1.40 -12.05
C GLY A 26 -6.00 -1.15 -12.81
N TYR A 27 -6.84 -0.27 -12.29
CA TYR A 27 -8.07 0.15 -12.95
C TYR A 27 -7.77 0.87 -14.27
N PHE A 28 -6.77 1.77 -14.29
CA PHE A 28 -6.35 2.48 -15.49
C PHE A 28 -5.66 1.61 -16.54
N THR A 29 -5.00 0.52 -16.15
CA THR A 29 -4.29 -0.34 -17.10
C THR A 29 -5.21 -1.34 -17.83
N ASN A 30 -6.54 -1.30 -17.62
CA ASN A 30 -7.52 -2.31 -18.08
C ASN A 30 -7.15 -3.75 -17.68
N ASN A 31 -6.24 -3.90 -16.72
CA ASN A 31 -5.76 -5.16 -16.22
C ASN A 31 -5.74 -5.08 -14.69
N LEU A 32 -6.95 -5.13 -14.13
CA LEU A 32 -7.23 -5.08 -12.70
C LEU A 32 -6.34 -6.06 -11.91
N VAL A 33 -6.03 -7.21 -12.50
CA VAL A 33 -5.14 -8.23 -11.93
C VAL A 33 -3.74 -7.66 -11.66
N ILE A 34 -3.18 -6.88 -12.59
CA ILE A 34 -1.84 -6.30 -12.42
C ILE A 34 -1.81 -5.24 -11.31
N GLY A 35 -2.81 -4.36 -11.20
CA GLY A 35 -2.79 -3.37 -10.11
C GLY A 35 -3.10 -3.96 -8.74
N ILE A 36 -3.93 -5.01 -8.66
CA ILE A 36 -4.10 -5.78 -7.42
C ILE A 36 -2.77 -6.45 -7.03
N VAL A 37 -2.08 -7.09 -7.97
CA VAL A 37 -0.79 -7.75 -7.73
C VAL A 37 0.26 -6.73 -7.27
N ILE A 38 0.42 -5.60 -7.97
CA ILE A 38 1.38 -4.55 -7.60
C ILE A 38 1.02 -3.92 -6.25
N GLY A 39 -0.26 -3.63 -6.01
CA GLY A 39 -0.74 -3.08 -4.74
C GLY A 39 -0.49 -4.01 -3.56
N ILE A 40 -0.71 -5.32 -3.73
CA ILE A 40 -0.42 -6.33 -2.71
C ILE A 40 1.10 -6.48 -2.50
N VAL A 41 1.90 -6.53 -3.57
CA VAL A 41 3.37 -6.66 -3.48
C VAL A 41 3.99 -5.46 -2.76
N ILE A 42 3.59 -4.24 -3.12
CA ILE A 42 4.06 -3.02 -2.44
C ILE A 42 3.56 -2.98 -1.00
N GLY A 43 2.29 -3.32 -0.77
CA GLY A 43 1.71 -3.40 0.57
C GLY A 43 2.47 -4.35 1.49
N ILE A 44 2.74 -5.59 1.04
CA ILE A 44 3.49 -6.60 1.79
C ILE A 44 4.96 -6.18 1.98
N ALA A 45 5.61 -5.65 0.95
CA ALA A 45 6.99 -5.17 1.05
C ALA A 45 7.15 -4.03 2.07
N PHE A 46 6.14 -3.16 2.18
CA PHE A 46 6.10 -2.09 3.15
C PHE A 46 5.74 -2.58 4.56
N LEU A 47 4.87 -3.59 4.68
CA LEU A 47 4.46 -4.19 5.98
C LEU A 47 5.58 -5.03 6.61
N LYS A 48 6.47 -5.61 5.80
CA LYS A 48 7.54 -6.49 6.26
C LYS A 48 8.78 -5.73 6.77
N LYS A 49 8.83 -4.40 6.65
CA LYS A 49 9.99 -3.56 7.03
C LYS A 49 9.66 -2.61 8.17
#